data_AF-A0A428TZ61-F1
#
_entry.id   AF-A0A428TZ61-F1
#
_cell.length_a   1.000
_cell.length_b   1.000
_cell.length_c   1.000
_cell.angle_alpha   90.00
_cell.angle_beta   90.00
_cell.angle_gamma   90.00
#
_symmetry.space_group_name_H-M   'P 1'
#
loop_
_entity.id
_entity.type
_entity.pdbx_description
1 polymer ?
#
loop_
_entity_poly.entity_id
_entity_poly.type
_entity_poly.pdbx_seq_one_letter_code
_entity_poly.pdbx_strand_id
1 'polypeptide(L)'
;MADNSNSKNPLLQATYDGDAAEVCLLLNAGANTEVRNEDGQTPLLLAAVRGYGAIAALLLLEDADINATDKNDNTALLFATGSRHVDVVRILLGKGNNASIILSAIDRDGHTPLHVAAWLGDVEMVKMLLKFGADSNVTDGGGKTPAMLARDAGHWDAAKLLGEDAERSLVFAREIAIDDRIAGKERAAEEKRVAEERRAAERRAAEERRAAEEARRAEEEKRTREMLVPWELQQVLSYHTSNVNSVNFSHDSKLLASGSWDRTIRIWNTTTEQVVRTIRSDDDVRWAVFSHDSTMLASSSGDVRIWDTATGQLRRILHGAASGPIAFSHDSKLLAARAGDGIAVWDTSTGRQSKIVQYDTRYGRIECVAFSRDSKLLAIGSEWISVWDTGTGKRVPEYRSNTHPIASVAFSPDGKLLAFGATSSVEIFELGTRNHRSLKKAWDRNSSITFSHDSKLLATVGDWDIRIWDTETCQLLQSLEGNSSVVSVAFSHDTRLLASAYIVDDSVIRLWHLKARPWPRY
;
A
#
# COMPACT_ATOMS: atom_id res chain seq x y z
N MET A 1 25.53 -69.08 8.77
CA MET A 1 25.13 -67.80 9.37
C MET A 1 25.48 -66.72 8.36
N ALA A 2 24.53 -66.40 7.49
CA ALA A 2 24.63 -65.31 6.53
C ALA A 2 24.08 -64.05 7.22
N ASP A 3 24.86 -63.00 7.21
CA ASP A 3 24.53 -61.68 7.75
C ASP A 3 23.32 -61.14 6.97
N ASN A 4 22.13 -61.16 7.57
CA ASN A 4 20.90 -60.78 6.87
C ASN A 4 20.78 -59.25 6.84
N SER A 5 21.45 -58.62 5.88
CA SER A 5 21.43 -57.17 5.66
C SER A 5 20.03 -56.63 5.29
N ASN A 6 19.11 -57.49 4.84
CA ASN A 6 17.70 -57.14 4.63
C ASN A 6 16.88 -57.07 5.93
N SER A 7 17.38 -57.63 7.05
CA SER A 7 16.67 -57.68 8.33
C SER A 7 16.37 -56.31 8.96
N LYS A 8 17.01 -55.25 8.47
CA LYS A 8 16.82 -53.88 8.97
C LYS A 8 15.60 -53.17 8.39
N ASN A 9 15.00 -53.70 7.32
CA ASN A 9 13.79 -53.12 6.72
C ASN A 9 12.72 -54.20 6.46
N PRO A 10 11.55 -54.13 7.13
CA PRO A 10 10.49 -55.12 6.97
C PRO A 10 10.03 -55.32 5.52
N LEU A 11 10.00 -54.26 4.70
CA LEU A 11 9.57 -54.34 3.31
C LEU A 11 10.61 -55.06 2.43
N LEU A 12 11.91 -54.80 2.64
CA LEU A 12 12.98 -55.52 1.94
C LEU A 12 12.99 -57.00 2.32
N GLN A 13 12.77 -57.32 3.60
CA GLN A 13 12.72 -58.70 4.06
C GLN A 13 11.51 -59.46 3.49
N ALA A 14 10.30 -58.90 3.61
CA ALA A 14 9.09 -59.51 3.07
C ALA A 14 9.17 -59.70 1.54
N THR A 15 9.76 -58.72 0.82
CA THR A 15 9.99 -58.83 -0.62
C THR A 15 11.03 -59.90 -0.96
N TYR A 16 12.09 -60.02 -0.15
CA TYR A 16 13.10 -61.05 -0.33
C TYR A 16 12.55 -62.46 -0.11
N ASP A 17 11.68 -62.62 0.89
CA ASP A 17 11.04 -63.90 1.25
C ASP A 17 9.91 -64.28 0.27
N GLY A 18 9.45 -63.33 -0.55
CA GLY A 18 8.39 -63.55 -1.53
C GLY A 18 6.98 -63.55 -0.94
N ASP A 19 6.79 -63.03 0.27
CA ASP A 19 5.48 -62.95 0.93
C ASP A 19 4.71 -61.73 0.42
N ALA A 20 3.93 -61.95 -0.64
CA ALA A 20 3.10 -60.90 -1.23
C ALA A 20 2.01 -60.37 -0.27
N ALA A 21 1.55 -61.16 0.71
CA ALA A 21 0.55 -60.73 1.67
C ALA A 21 1.17 -59.77 2.69
N GLU A 22 2.36 -60.10 3.20
CA GLU A 22 3.11 -59.22 4.09
C GLU A 22 3.55 -57.93 3.39
N VAL A 23 4.03 -58.00 2.14
CA VAL A 23 4.33 -56.82 1.34
C VAL A 23 3.08 -55.92 1.18
N CYS A 24 1.93 -56.49 0.85
CA CYS A 24 0.68 -55.73 0.72
C CYS A 24 0.28 -55.04 2.04
N LEU A 25 0.42 -55.72 3.18
CA LEU A 25 0.14 -55.14 4.49
C LEU A 25 1.09 -53.98 4.82
N LEU A 26 2.39 -54.14 4.55
CA LEU A 26 3.39 -53.11 4.80
C LEU A 26 3.19 -51.88 3.90
N LEU A 27 2.86 -52.07 2.63
CA LEU A 27 2.55 -50.98 1.71
C LEU A 27 1.30 -50.21 2.15
N ASN A 28 0.22 -50.90 2.54
CA ASN A 28 -0.98 -50.26 3.10
C ASN A 28 -0.69 -49.49 4.40
N ALA A 29 0.34 -49.88 5.15
CA ALA A 29 0.82 -49.17 6.33
C ALA A 29 1.73 -47.96 6.01
N GLY A 30 1.94 -47.66 4.73
CA GLY A 30 2.77 -46.54 4.27
C GLY A 30 4.27 -46.83 4.25
N ALA A 31 4.68 -48.09 4.10
CA ALA A 31 6.09 -48.43 3.95
C ALA A 31 6.70 -47.75 2.71
N ASN A 32 7.88 -47.16 2.87
CA ASN A 32 8.60 -46.51 1.78
C ASN A 32 9.09 -47.54 0.75
N THR A 33 8.63 -47.43 -0.50
CA THR A 33 8.98 -48.30 -1.63
C THR A 33 10.43 -48.12 -2.12
N GLU A 34 11.09 -47.03 -1.76
CA GLU A 34 12.46 -46.67 -2.23
C GLU A 34 13.57 -47.00 -1.21
N VAL A 35 13.28 -47.89 -0.26
CA VAL A 35 14.26 -48.38 0.71
C VAL A 35 15.34 -49.21 0.00
N ARG A 36 16.59 -49.16 0.47
CA ARG A 36 17.71 -49.84 -0.20
C ARG A 36 18.44 -50.80 0.74
N ASN A 37 18.79 -51.98 0.24
CA ASN A 37 19.69 -52.90 0.94
C ASN A 37 21.16 -52.51 0.74
N GLU A 38 22.09 -53.32 1.26
CA GLU A 38 23.52 -53.07 1.17
C GLU A 38 24.07 -53.11 -0.27
N ASP A 39 23.39 -53.78 -1.20
CA ASP A 39 23.73 -53.79 -2.63
C ASP A 39 23.10 -52.61 -3.39
N GLY A 40 22.35 -51.75 -2.69
CA GLY A 40 21.63 -50.62 -3.25
C GLY A 40 20.31 -51.00 -3.93
N GLN A 41 19.86 -52.25 -3.76
CA GLN A 41 18.64 -52.77 -4.38
C GLN A 41 17.40 -52.28 -3.63
N THR A 42 16.41 -51.82 -4.38
CA THR A 42 15.07 -51.51 -3.91
C THR A 42 14.22 -52.80 -3.83
N PRO A 43 13.07 -52.80 -3.12
CA PRO A 43 12.09 -53.88 -3.18
C PRO A 43 11.74 -54.26 -4.62
N LEU A 44 11.60 -53.29 -5.53
CA LEU A 44 11.28 -53.57 -6.94
C LEU A 44 12.42 -54.31 -7.64
N LEU A 45 13.68 -53.94 -7.40
CA LEU A 45 14.85 -54.65 -7.92
C LEU A 45 14.95 -56.09 -7.36
N LEU A 46 14.64 -56.28 -6.08
CA LEU A 46 14.60 -57.60 -5.44
C LEU A 46 13.48 -58.49 -6.01
N ALA A 47 12.27 -57.93 -6.20
CA ALA A 47 11.17 -58.64 -6.82
C ALA A 47 11.52 -59.03 -8.27
N ALA A 48 12.22 -58.16 -8.99
CA ALA A 48 12.61 -58.40 -10.37
C ALA A 48 13.68 -59.48 -10.54
N VAL A 49 14.72 -59.48 -9.70
CA VAL A 49 15.78 -60.51 -9.76
C VAL A 49 15.28 -61.88 -9.31
N ARG A 50 14.27 -61.95 -8.43
CA ARG A 50 13.67 -63.19 -7.91
C ARG A 50 12.45 -63.69 -8.69
N GLY A 51 11.91 -62.89 -9.60
CA GLY A 51 10.76 -63.27 -10.42
C GLY A 51 9.42 -63.18 -9.70
N TYR A 52 9.29 -62.32 -8.69
CA TYR A 52 8.05 -62.15 -7.95
C TYR A 52 7.11 -61.15 -8.64
N GLY A 53 6.47 -61.58 -9.74
CA GLY A 53 5.58 -60.74 -10.53
C GLY A 53 4.45 -60.07 -9.73
N ALA A 54 3.81 -60.80 -8.80
CA ALA A 54 2.75 -60.23 -7.96
C ALA A 54 3.28 -59.09 -7.06
N ILE A 55 4.47 -59.26 -6.49
CA ILE A 55 5.11 -58.24 -5.66
C ILE A 55 5.56 -57.04 -6.50
N ALA A 56 6.14 -57.28 -7.68
CA ALA A 56 6.50 -56.22 -8.61
C ALA A 56 5.26 -55.39 -9.03
N ALA A 57 4.12 -56.03 -9.28
CA ALA A 57 2.87 -55.34 -9.62
C ALA A 57 2.32 -54.50 -8.46
N LEU A 58 2.42 -54.99 -7.22
CA LEU A 58 2.02 -54.25 -6.01
C LEU A 58 2.91 -53.02 -5.79
N LEU A 59 4.23 -53.18 -5.90
CA LEU A 59 5.18 -52.07 -5.74
C LEU A 59 4.96 -50.97 -6.80
N LEU A 60 4.70 -51.35 -8.05
CA LEU A 60 4.36 -50.42 -9.13
C LEU A 60 2.93 -49.85 -9.04
N LEU A 61 2.08 -50.35 -8.15
CA LEU A 61 0.78 -49.72 -7.85
C LEU A 61 0.95 -48.58 -6.84
N GLU A 62 1.94 -48.71 -5.95
CA GLU A 62 2.31 -47.75 -4.90
C GLU A 62 3.47 -46.84 -5.35
N ASP A 63 3.51 -46.49 -6.64
CA ASP A 63 4.45 -45.53 -7.25
C ASP A 63 5.96 -45.80 -7.02
N ALA A 64 6.37 -47.06 -6.84
CA ALA A 64 7.81 -47.40 -6.83
C ALA A 64 8.50 -46.97 -8.13
N ASP A 65 9.71 -46.40 -8.02
CA ASP A 65 10.48 -45.91 -9.16
C ASP A 65 10.94 -47.07 -10.04
N ILE A 66 10.30 -47.18 -11.22
CA ILE A 66 10.59 -48.21 -12.22
C ILE A 66 12.01 -48.13 -12.79
N ASN A 67 12.67 -46.97 -12.68
CA ASN A 67 14.01 -46.71 -13.18
C ASN A 67 15.09 -46.72 -12.09
N ALA A 68 14.74 -47.05 -10.85
CA ALA A 68 15.72 -47.18 -9.78
C ALA A 68 16.83 -48.18 -10.15
N THR A 69 18.06 -47.85 -9.79
CA THR A 69 19.23 -48.70 -10.03
C THR A 69 19.91 -49.17 -8.75
N ASP A 70 20.55 -50.35 -8.82
CA ASP A 70 21.46 -50.84 -7.78
C ASP A 70 22.84 -50.16 -7.87
N LYS A 71 23.81 -50.58 -7.04
CA LYS A 71 25.20 -50.05 -7.08
C LYS A 71 25.97 -50.39 -8.36
N ASN A 72 25.43 -51.23 -9.23
CA ASN A 72 26.02 -51.63 -10.51
C ASN A 72 25.25 -51.03 -11.69
N ASP A 73 24.38 -50.04 -11.44
CA ASP A 73 23.51 -49.39 -12.43
C ASP A 73 22.47 -50.32 -13.08
N ASN A 74 22.23 -51.50 -12.49
CA ASN A 74 21.23 -52.44 -12.98
C ASN A 74 19.82 -51.96 -12.61
N THR A 75 18.94 -51.91 -13.61
CA THR A 75 17.52 -51.64 -13.46
C THR A 75 16.72 -52.92 -13.21
N ALA A 76 15.47 -52.77 -12.78
CA ALA A 76 14.55 -53.90 -12.61
C ALA A 76 14.33 -54.66 -13.92
N LEU A 77 14.32 -53.95 -15.06
CA LEU A 77 14.21 -54.55 -16.37
C LEU A 77 15.43 -55.39 -16.74
N LEU A 78 16.65 -54.92 -16.44
CA LEU A 78 17.89 -55.68 -16.65
C LEU A 78 17.90 -56.96 -15.80
N PHE A 79 17.55 -56.88 -14.52
CA PHE A 79 17.47 -58.06 -13.65
C PHE A 79 16.42 -59.08 -14.11
N ALA A 80 15.21 -58.63 -14.41
CA ALA A 80 14.15 -59.52 -14.88
C ALA A 80 14.49 -60.16 -16.23
N THR A 81 15.19 -59.44 -17.11
CA THR A 81 15.65 -59.96 -18.40
C THR A 81 16.77 -60.99 -18.22
N GLY A 82 17.79 -60.69 -17.41
CA GLY A 82 18.90 -61.61 -17.12
C GLY A 82 18.46 -62.89 -16.42
N SER A 83 17.48 -62.79 -15.51
CA SER A 83 16.88 -63.95 -14.82
C SER A 83 15.75 -64.62 -15.62
N ARG A 84 15.42 -64.13 -16.82
CA ARG A 84 14.39 -64.68 -17.74
C ARG A 84 12.97 -64.71 -17.16
N HIS A 85 12.63 -63.74 -16.31
CA HIS A 85 11.31 -63.60 -15.71
C HIS A 85 10.37 -62.80 -16.62
N VAL A 86 9.83 -63.48 -17.64
CA VAL A 86 8.96 -62.90 -18.69
C VAL A 86 7.71 -62.23 -18.12
N ASP A 87 7.16 -62.75 -17.03
CA ASP A 87 6.01 -62.19 -16.31
C ASP A 87 6.34 -60.83 -15.69
N VAL A 88 7.49 -60.71 -15.01
CA VAL A 88 7.98 -59.44 -14.46
C VAL A 88 8.29 -58.45 -15.58
N VAL A 89 8.97 -58.87 -16.64
CA VAL A 89 9.26 -58.01 -17.80
C VAL A 89 7.96 -57.47 -18.42
N ARG A 90 6.93 -58.31 -18.56
CA ARG A 90 5.62 -57.88 -19.05
C ARG A 90 4.95 -56.87 -18.12
N ILE A 91 5.08 -57.03 -16.80
CA ILE A 91 4.52 -56.10 -15.81
C ILE A 91 5.23 -54.74 -15.92
N LEU A 92 6.57 -54.75 -15.99
CA LEU A 92 7.39 -53.55 -16.14
C LEU A 92 7.08 -52.81 -17.45
N LEU A 93 6.97 -53.52 -18.58
CA LEU A 93 6.66 -52.94 -19.89
C LEU A 93 5.16 -52.57 -20.04
N GLY A 94 4.25 -53.34 -19.44
CA GLY A 94 2.80 -53.20 -19.60
C GLY A 94 2.18 -52.06 -18.80
N LYS A 95 2.74 -51.72 -17.62
CA LYS A 95 2.44 -50.44 -16.93
C LYS A 95 3.14 -49.24 -17.59
N GLY A 96 4.12 -49.50 -18.47
CA GLY A 96 4.94 -48.50 -19.16
C GLY A 96 4.27 -47.76 -20.31
N ASN A 97 3.01 -48.04 -20.66
CA ASN A 97 2.29 -47.28 -21.69
C ASN A 97 2.00 -45.80 -21.32
N ASN A 98 2.47 -45.32 -20.16
CA ASN A 98 2.49 -43.89 -19.78
C ASN A 98 3.71 -43.46 -18.95
N ALA A 99 4.76 -44.28 -18.78
CA ALA A 99 5.94 -43.90 -18.00
C ALA A 99 7.22 -44.43 -18.65
N SER A 100 8.19 -43.53 -18.78
CA SER A 100 9.53 -43.69 -19.35
C SER A 100 10.33 -44.83 -18.70
N ILE A 101 10.03 -46.09 -19.01
CA ILE A 101 10.97 -47.18 -18.73
C ILE A 101 12.20 -46.99 -19.62
N ILE A 102 13.37 -46.91 -19.03
CA ILE A 102 14.61 -46.69 -19.78
C ILE A 102 14.99 -48.02 -20.46
N LEU A 103 14.49 -48.26 -21.67
CA LEU A 103 14.89 -49.38 -22.54
C LEU A 103 16.38 -49.30 -22.94
N SER A 104 16.98 -48.11 -22.79
CA SER A 104 18.40 -47.85 -23.00
C SER A 104 19.24 -47.98 -21.71
N ALA A 105 18.68 -48.50 -20.62
CA ALA A 105 19.45 -48.72 -19.40
C ALA A 105 20.54 -49.74 -19.69
N ILE A 106 21.74 -49.50 -19.19
CA ILE A 106 22.90 -50.33 -19.46
C ILE A 106 23.48 -50.85 -18.15
N ASP A 107 23.95 -52.09 -18.16
CA ASP A 107 24.83 -52.60 -17.11
C ASP A 107 26.25 -52.00 -17.24
N ARG A 108 27.17 -52.42 -16.37
CA ARG A 108 28.56 -51.96 -16.38
C ARG A 108 29.34 -52.26 -17.66
N ASP A 109 28.90 -53.25 -18.43
CA ASP A 109 29.50 -53.65 -19.70
C ASP A 109 28.85 -52.93 -20.90
N GLY A 110 27.85 -52.07 -20.64
CA GLY A 110 27.12 -51.35 -21.67
C GLY A 110 25.95 -52.14 -22.26
N HIS A 111 25.57 -53.28 -21.67
CA HIS A 111 24.49 -54.10 -22.21
C HIS A 111 23.12 -53.52 -21.86
N THR A 112 22.33 -53.25 -22.89
CA THR A 112 20.89 -53.01 -22.73
C THR A 112 20.12 -54.30 -22.45
N PRO A 113 18.86 -54.26 -21.97
CA PRO A 113 18.03 -55.46 -21.88
C PRO A 113 17.98 -56.26 -23.18
N LEU A 114 18.04 -55.59 -24.33
CA LEU A 114 18.07 -56.25 -25.63
C LEU A 114 19.39 -57.00 -25.89
N HIS A 115 20.53 -56.46 -25.44
CA HIS A 115 21.82 -57.17 -25.47
C HIS A 115 21.78 -58.42 -24.58
N VAL A 116 21.25 -58.30 -23.36
CA VAL A 116 21.12 -59.42 -22.42
C VAL A 116 20.21 -60.52 -23.00
N ALA A 117 19.04 -60.15 -23.53
CA ALA A 117 18.11 -61.11 -24.16
C ALA A 117 18.72 -61.79 -25.39
N ALA A 118 19.49 -61.05 -26.19
CA ALA A 118 20.18 -61.55 -27.37
C ALA A 118 21.31 -62.53 -27.02
N TRP A 119 22.11 -62.22 -26.00
CA TRP A 119 23.16 -63.10 -25.50
C TRP A 119 22.61 -64.39 -24.90
N LEU A 120 21.46 -64.33 -24.22
CA LEU A 120 20.75 -65.51 -23.68
C LEU A 120 20.00 -66.33 -24.74
N GLY A 121 19.86 -65.80 -25.96
CA GLY A 121 19.11 -66.44 -27.04
C GLY A 121 17.60 -66.49 -26.82
N ASP A 122 17.05 -65.63 -25.96
CA ASP A 122 15.64 -65.65 -25.60
C ASP A 122 14.80 -64.89 -26.66
N VAL A 123 14.43 -65.62 -27.72
CA VAL A 123 13.72 -65.06 -28.89
C VAL A 123 12.39 -64.39 -28.49
N GLU A 124 11.69 -64.91 -27.49
CA GLU A 124 10.41 -64.33 -27.06
C GLU A 124 10.64 -63.02 -26.30
N MET A 125 11.68 -62.96 -25.46
CA MET A 125 12.10 -61.72 -24.80
C MET A 125 12.55 -60.66 -25.80
N VAL A 126 13.33 -61.05 -26.83
CA VAL A 126 13.75 -60.16 -27.92
C VAL A 126 12.53 -59.58 -28.64
N LYS A 127 11.56 -60.42 -29.03
CA LYS A 127 10.30 -59.94 -29.66
C LYS A 127 9.55 -58.97 -28.76
N MET A 128 9.47 -59.26 -27.47
CA MET A 128 8.79 -58.40 -26.50
C MET A 128 9.46 -57.03 -26.42
N LEU A 129 10.77 -56.99 -26.19
CA LEU A 129 11.52 -55.74 -26.07
C LEU A 129 11.45 -54.88 -27.36
N LEU A 130 11.58 -55.50 -28.54
CA LEU A 130 11.42 -54.80 -29.82
C LEU A 130 10.01 -54.22 -30.00
N LYS A 131 8.97 -54.98 -29.63
CA LYS A 131 7.57 -54.50 -29.71
C LYS A 131 7.33 -53.25 -28.86
N PHE A 132 8.06 -53.10 -27.75
CA PHE A 132 7.99 -51.93 -26.87
C PHE A 132 8.97 -50.80 -27.27
N GLY A 133 9.68 -50.92 -28.39
CA GLY A 133 10.51 -49.86 -28.95
C GLY A 133 11.97 -49.87 -28.50
N ALA A 134 12.52 -51.01 -28.07
CA ALA A 134 13.94 -51.13 -27.78
C ALA A 134 14.77 -50.99 -29.07
N ASP A 135 15.79 -50.12 -29.05
CA ASP A 135 16.66 -49.89 -30.21
C ASP A 135 17.63 -51.07 -30.43
N SER A 136 17.49 -51.74 -31.58
CA SER A 136 18.30 -52.89 -31.99
C SER A 136 19.70 -52.53 -32.50
N ASN A 137 20.00 -51.24 -32.68
CA ASN A 137 21.27 -50.75 -33.23
C ASN A 137 22.25 -50.23 -32.16
N VAL A 138 21.83 -50.19 -30.89
CA VAL A 138 22.72 -49.78 -29.79
C VAL A 138 23.93 -50.71 -29.73
N THR A 139 25.11 -50.16 -29.47
CA THR A 139 26.32 -50.95 -29.25
C THR A 139 26.65 -51.00 -27.77
N ASP A 140 27.05 -52.16 -27.28
CA ASP A 140 27.65 -52.32 -25.94
C ASP A 140 29.03 -51.64 -25.83
N GLY A 141 29.66 -51.73 -24.66
CA GLY A 141 31.00 -51.18 -24.42
C GLY A 141 32.10 -51.79 -25.29
N GLY A 142 31.85 -52.96 -25.90
CA GLY A 142 32.73 -53.62 -26.86
C GLY A 142 32.42 -53.26 -28.32
N GLY A 143 31.45 -52.39 -28.58
CA GLY A 143 31.04 -52.00 -29.92
C GLY A 143 30.15 -53.03 -30.62
N LYS A 144 29.63 -54.04 -29.91
CA LYS A 144 28.77 -55.07 -30.48
C LYS A 144 27.31 -54.69 -30.33
N THR A 145 26.52 -54.89 -31.39
CA THR A 145 25.06 -54.77 -31.32
C THR A 145 24.44 -56.03 -30.70
N PRO A 146 23.17 -55.99 -30.25
CA PRO A 146 22.47 -57.19 -29.78
C PRO A 146 22.51 -58.33 -30.82
N ALA A 147 22.39 -58.01 -32.12
CA ALA A 147 22.47 -59.00 -33.18
C ALA A 147 23.85 -59.66 -33.28
N MET A 148 24.93 -58.91 -33.04
CA MET A 148 26.30 -59.45 -33.02
C MET A 148 26.51 -60.37 -31.81
N LEU A 149 26.04 -59.98 -30.63
CA LEU A 149 26.11 -60.81 -29.42
C LEU A 149 25.35 -62.13 -29.57
N ALA A 150 24.14 -62.09 -30.16
CA ALA A 150 23.39 -63.31 -30.44
C ALA A 150 24.15 -64.27 -31.39
N ARG A 151 24.87 -63.74 -32.39
CA ARG A 151 25.69 -64.56 -33.30
C ARG A 151 26.88 -65.18 -32.60
N ASP A 152 27.58 -64.39 -31.80
CA ASP A 152 28.76 -64.84 -31.05
C ASP A 152 28.40 -65.92 -30.03
N ALA A 153 27.21 -65.85 -29.44
CA ALA A 153 26.65 -66.87 -28.55
C ALA A 153 26.01 -68.07 -29.29
N GLY A 154 25.92 -68.04 -30.63
CA GLY A 154 25.36 -69.13 -31.45
C GLY A 154 23.83 -69.14 -31.57
N HIS A 155 23.15 -68.07 -31.18
CA HIS A 155 21.70 -67.89 -31.20
C HIS A 155 21.21 -67.24 -32.50
N TRP A 156 21.26 -68.01 -33.59
CA TRP A 156 20.95 -67.53 -34.95
C TRP A 156 19.54 -66.98 -35.15
N ASP A 157 18.53 -67.53 -34.48
CA ASP A 157 17.14 -67.09 -34.60
C ASP A 157 16.93 -65.68 -34.01
N ALA A 158 17.53 -65.40 -32.85
CA ALA A 158 17.52 -64.07 -32.25
C ALA A 158 18.31 -63.07 -33.10
N ALA A 159 19.47 -63.47 -33.62
CA ALA A 159 20.29 -62.64 -34.49
C ALA A 159 19.59 -62.25 -35.80
N LYS A 160 18.82 -63.16 -36.40
CA LYS A 160 18.06 -62.89 -37.62
C LYS A 160 16.97 -61.85 -37.36
N LEU A 161 16.18 -62.04 -36.30
CA LEU A 161 15.10 -61.13 -35.91
C LEU A 161 15.61 -59.69 -35.67
N LEU A 162 16.73 -59.56 -34.94
CA LEU A 162 17.35 -58.27 -34.64
C LEU A 162 17.92 -57.58 -35.88
N GLY A 163 18.43 -58.35 -36.86
CA GLY A 163 18.94 -57.81 -38.12
C GLY A 163 17.84 -57.23 -39.01
N GLU A 164 16.68 -57.89 -39.09
CA GLU A 164 15.53 -57.42 -39.89
C GLU A 164 14.94 -56.11 -39.33
N ASP A 165 14.93 -55.96 -38.00
CA ASP A 165 14.43 -54.74 -37.33
C ASP A 165 15.40 -53.55 -37.48
N ALA A 166 16.70 -53.81 -37.38
CA ALA A 166 17.76 -52.82 -37.59
C ALA A 166 17.67 -52.17 -38.99
N GLU A 167 17.44 -52.97 -40.04
CA GLU A 167 17.29 -52.49 -41.41
C GLU A 167 16.03 -51.64 -41.60
N ARG A 168 14.91 -51.99 -40.96
CA ARG A 168 13.67 -51.19 -41.00
C ARG A 168 13.84 -49.82 -40.34
N SER A 169 14.49 -49.78 -39.17
CA SER A 169 14.70 -48.54 -38.41
C SER A 169 15.58 -47.53 -39.17
N LEU A 170 16.57 -48.01 -39.92
CA LEU A 170 17.43 -47.17 -40.77
C LEU A 170 16.70 -46.53 -41.96
N VAL A 171 15.68 -47.21 -42.52
CA VAL A 171 14.85 -46.67 -43.60
C VAL A 171 13.92 -45.57 -43.06
N PHE A 172 13.32 -45.79 -41.90
CA PHE A 172 12.42 -44.82 -41.25
C PHE A 172 13.16 -43.55 -40.79
N ALA A 173 14.37 -43.69 -40.25
CA ALA A 173 15.20 -42.55 -39.83
C ALA A 173 15.64 -41.64 -41.00
N ARG A 174 15.80 -42.20 -42.21
CA ARG A 174 16.12 -41.41 -43.41
C ARG A 174 14.94 -40.56 -43.91
N GLU A 175 13.72 -41.00 -43.67
CA GLU A 175 12.50 -40.33 -44.11
C GLU A 175 12.18 -39.11 -43.20
N ILE A 176 12.30 -39.27 -41.88
CA ILE A 176 12.08 -38.19 -40.89
C ILE A 176 13.08 -37.04 -41.04
N ALA A 177 14.34 -37.33 -41.34
CA ALA A 177 15.40 -36.32 -41.46
C ALA A 177 15.17 -35.30 -42.60
N ILE A 178 14.35 -35.64 -43.60
CA ILE A 178 14.00 -34.76 -44.72
C ILE A 178 12.88 -33.78 -44.30
N ASP A 179 11.88 -34.26 -43.57
CA ASP A 179 10.73 -33.47 -43.12
C ASP A 179 11.09 -32.47 -42.01
N ASP A 180 11.94 -32.86 -41.05
CA ASP A 180 12.40 -31.97 -39.97
C ASP A 180 13.20 -30.76 -40.48
N ARG A 181 13.91 -30.92 -41.61
CA ARG A 181 14.70 -29.84 -42.20
C ARG A 181 13.83 -28.75 -42.85
N ILE A 182 12.64 -29.12 -43.32
CA ILE A 182 11.67 -28.18 -43.90
C ILE A 182 10.90 -27.47 -42.78
N ALA A 183 10.39 -28.23 -41.81
CA ALA A 183 9.65 -27.69 -40.67
C ALA A 183 10.50 -26.73 -39.79
N GLY A 184 11.79 -27.01 -39.62
CA GLY A 184 12.69 -26.15 -38.83
C GLY A 184 12.90 -24.75 -39.42
N LYS A 185 12.88 -24.60 -40.75
CA LYS A 185 13.02 -23.29 -41.39
C LYS A 185 11.76 -22.44 -41.26
N GLU A 186 10.58 -23.06 -41.36
CA GLU A 186 9.30 -22.37 -41.23
C GLU A 186 9.05 -21.92 -39.79
N ARG A 187 9.37 -22.75 -38.79
CA ARG A 187 9.28 -22.37 -37.36
C ARG A 187 10.19 -21.19 -37.01
N ALA A 188 11.44 -21.20 -37.50
CA ALA A 188 12.38 -20.11 -37.24
C ALA A 188 11.93 -18.77 -37.88
N ALA A 189 11.29 -18.82 -39.05
CA ALA A 189 10.74 -17.63 -39.70
C ALA A 189 9.53 -17.07 -38.93
N GLU A 190 8.64 -17.94 -38.46
CA GLU A 190 7.46 -17.54 -37.69
C GLU A 190 7.82 -17.00 -36.31
N GLU A 191 8.76 -17.62 -35.60
CA GLU A 191 9.26 -17.12 -34.31
C GLU A 191 9.87 -15.73 -34.44
N LYS A 192 10.61 -15.46 -35.53
CA LYS A 192 11.18 -14.14 -35.79
C LYS A 192 10.07 -13.10 -36.02
N ARG A 193 9.02 -13.45 -36.77
CA ARG A 193 7.87 -12.57 -37.03
C ARG A 193 7.13 -12.22 -35.74
N VAL A 194 6.82 -13.24 -34.92
CA VAL A 194 6.14 -13.06 -33.63
C VAL A 194 7.00 -12.24 -32.66
N ALA A 195 8.32 -12.44 -32.65
CA ALA A 195 9.24 -11.65 -31.82
C ALA A 195 9.31 -10.17 -32.26
N GLU A 196 9.28 -9.89 -33.56
CA GLU A 196 9.23 -8.52 -34.08
C GLU A 196 7.90 -7.82 -33.76
N GLU A 197 6.76 -8.50 -33.92
CA GLU A 197 5.44 -7.98 -33.54
C GLU A 197 5.35 -7.70 -32.03
N ARG A 198 5.85 -8.61 -31.19
CA ARG A 198 5.89 -8.41 -29.74
C ARG A 198 6.76 -7.21 -29.36
N ARG A 199 7.94 -7.05 -29.96
CA ARG A 199 8.80 -5.87 -29.74
C ARG A 199 8.13 -4.58 -30.19
N ALA A 200 7.36 -4.60 -31.29
CA ALA A 200 6.60 -3.44 -31.75
C ALA A 200 5.45 -3.10 -30.78
N ALA A 201 4.74 -4.10 -30.26
CA ALA A 201 3.69 -3.90 -29.25
C ALA A 201 4.25 -3.36 -27.92
N GLU A 202 5.38 -3.88 -27.45
CA GLU A 202 6.06 -3.39 -26.25
C GLU A 202 6.51 -1.93 -26.40
N ARG A 203 7.01 -1.54 -27.59
CA ARG A 203 7.36 -0.13 -27.88
C ARG A 203 6.13 0.78 -27.85
N ARG A 204 5.03 0.39 -28.49
CA ARG A 204 3.77 1.16 -28.47
C ARG A 204 3.23 1.33 -27.05
N ALA A 205 3.21 0.25 -26.27
CA ALA A 205 2.77 0.31 -24.87
C ALA A 205 3.69 1.19 -24.00
N ALA A 206 4.99 1.21 -24.26
CA ALA A 206 5.93 2.10 -23.57
C ALA A 206 5.72 3.57 -23.96
N GLU A 207 5.45 3.86 -25.23
CA GLU A 207 5.11 5.20 -25.72
C GLU A 207 3.78 5.70 -25.13
N GLU A 208 2.74 4.86 -25.10
CA GLU A 208 1.46 5.20 -24.47
C GLU A 208 1.60 5.48 -22.97
N ARG A 209 2.40 4.67 -22.25
CA ARG A 209 2.69 4.91 -20.82
C ARG A 209 3.44 6.22 -20.60
N ARG A 210 4.43 6.53 -21.44
CA ARG A 210 5.16 7.81 -21.37
C ARG A 210 4.23 8.99 -21.66
N ALA A 211 3.41 8.91 -22.70
CA ALA A 211 2.44 9.94 -23.04
C ALA A 211 1.40 10.15 -21.92
N ALA A 212 0.92 9.07 -21.29
CA ALA A 212 0.01 9.16 -20.14
C ALA A 212 0.68 9.78 -18.91
N GLU A 213 1.94 9.46 -18.64
CA GLU A 213 2.69 10.08 -17.54
C GLU A 213 2.97 11.57 -17.80
N GLU A 214 3.37 11.93 -19.03
CA GLU A 214 3.56 13.32 -19.45
C GLU A 214 2.26 14.11 -19.38
N ALA A 215 1.14 13.55 -19.84
CA ALA A 215 -0.18 14.18 -19.72
C ALA A 215 -0.58 14.40 -18.25
N ARG A 216 -0.37 13.41 -17.38
CA ARG A 216 -0.64 13.54 -15.94
C ARG A 216 0.23 14.62 -15.30
N ARG A 217 1.53 14.67 -15.62
CA ARG A 217 2.43 15.72 -15.14
C ARG A 217 2.01 17.10 -15.65
N ALA A 218 1.68 17.21 -16.94
CA ALA A 218 1.21 18.47 -17.52
C ALA A 218 -0.10 18.94 -16.89
N GLU A 219 -1.02 18.03 -16.54
CA GLU A 219 -2.25 18.36 -15.84
C GLU A 219 -2.00 18.76 -14.38
N GLU A 220 -1.06 18.11 -13.69
CA GLU A 220 -0.62 18.47 -12.34
C GLU A 220 0.10 19.83 -12.32
N GLU A 221 0.99 20.09 -13.28
CA GLU A 221 1.65 21.39 -13.51
C GLU A 221 0.66 22.49 -13.89
N LYS A 222 -0.33 22.17 -14.73
CA LYS A 222 -1.40 23.10 -15.06
C LYS A 222 -2.26 23.40 -13.84
N ARG A 223 -2.64 22.39 -13.05
CA ARG A 223 -3.44 22.55 -11.82
C ARG A 223 -2.69 23.37 -10.77
N THR A 224 -1.41 23.09 -10.54
CA THR A 224 -0.55 23.88 -9.64
C THR A 224 -0.36 25.31 -10.13
N ARG A 225 -0.15 25.52 -11.44
CA ARG A 225 -0.03 26.86 -12.03
C ARG A 225 -1.34 27.64 -12.01
N GLU A 226 -2.47 26.96 -12.13
CA GLU A 226 -3.80 27.54 -11.94
C GLU A 226 -4.10 27.82 -10.45
N MET A 227 -3.58 27.01 -9.53
CA MET A 227 -3.76 27.18 -8.08
C MET A 227 -2.76 28.12 -7.41
N LEU A 228 -1.71 28.56 -8.10
CA LEU A 228 -0.91 29.72 -7.69
C LEU A 228 -1.83 30.94 -7.69
N VAL A 229 -2.39 31.27 -6.53
CA VAL A 229 -3.22 32.46 -6.33
C VAL A 229 -2.34 33.52 -5.71
N PRO A 230 -1.78 34.47 -6.48
CA PRO A 230 -0.83 35.43 -5.93
C PRO A 230 -1.60 36.43 -5.08
N TRP A 231 -1.51 36.23 -3.77
CA TRP A 231 -1.82 37.23 -2.77
C TRP A 231 -0.72 38.30 -2.81
N GLU A 232 -1.11 39.54 -3.03
CA GLU A 232 -0.19 40.67 -3.08
C GLU A 232 -0.56 41.66 -1.97
N LEU A 233 0.47 42.23 -1.31
CA LEU A 233 0.26 43.27 -0.32
C LEU A 233 -0.28 44.51 -1.01
N GLN A 234 -1.52 44.88 -0.70
CA GLN A 234 -2.14 46.07 -1.27
C GLN A 234 -2.00 47.26 -0.32
N GLN A 235 -2.19 47.03 0.97
CA GLN A 235 -2.26 48.13 1.92
C GLN A 235 -1.72 47.77 3.31
N VAL A 236 -1.22 48.80 3.99
CA VAL A 236 -0.78 48.76 5.38
C VAL A 236 -1.58 49.79 6.18
N LEU A 237 -2.30 49.33 7.20
CA LEU A 237 -3.12 50.12 8.10
C LEU A 237 -2.36 50.36 9.42
N SER A 238 -1.86 51.58 9.64
CA SER A 238 -0.91 51.91 10.72
C SER A 238 -1.49 52.80 11.84
N TYR A 239 -2.78 52.66 12.17
CA TYR A 239 -3.43 53.55 13.15
C TYR A 239 -3.31 53.10 14.63
N HIS A 240 -2.92 51.87 14.90
CA HIS A 240 -2.72 51.41 16.27
C HIS A 240 -1.37 51.89 16.80
N THR A 241 -1.32 52.26 18.09
CA THR A 241 -0.09 52.76 18.73
C THR A 241 0.67 51.69 19.51
N SER A 242 0.22 50.44 19.41
CA SER A 242 0.80 49.27 20.08
C SER A 242 0.39 47.99 19.35
N ASN A 243 0.94 46.85 19.76
CA ASN A 243 0.76 45.52 19.17
C ASN A 243 -0.70 45.21 18.85
N VAL A 244 -0.97 44.83 17.60
CA VAL A 244 -2.29 44.38 17.15
C VAL A 244 -2.35 42.86 17.32
N ASN A 245 -3.25 42.36 18.17
CA ASN A 245 -3.27 40.95 18.56
C ASN A 245 -4.33 40.12 17.84
N SER A 246 -5.37 40.77 17.32
CA SER A 246 -6.50 40.09 16.71
C SER A 246 -7.03 40.91 15.55
N VAL A 247 -7.27 40.24 14.43
CA VAL A 247 -7.99 40.76 13.27
C VAL A 247 -9.11 39.80 12.89
N ASN A 248 -10.29 40.33 12.55
CA ASN A 248 -11.43 39.51 12.14
C ASN A 248 -12.37 40.28 11.22
N PHE A 249 -12.79 39.67 10.11
CA PHE A 249 -13.77 40.25 9.19
C PHE A 249 -15.20 40.03 9.68
N SER A 250 -16.09 40.98 9.41
CA SER A 250 -17.52 40.73 9.50
C SER A 250 -17.94 39.71 8.46
N HIS A 251 -18.97 38.92 8.74
CA HIS A 251 -19.45 37.88 7.84
C HIS A 251 -20.02 38.41 6.51
N ASP A 252 -20.44 39.67 6.48
CA ASP A 252 -20.81 40.37 5.25
C ASP A 252 -19.61 40.94 4.47
N SER A 253 -18.38 40.73 4.96
CA SER A 253 -17.11 41.20 4.41
C SER A 253 -16.96 42.72 4.28
N LYS A 254 -17.85 43.53 4.87
CA LYS A 254 -17.81 45.00 4.76
C LYS A 254 -16.94 45.67 5.82
N LEU A 255 -16.74 44.99 6.95
CA LEU A 255 -16.02 45.52 8.08
C LEU A 255 -14.86 44.59 8.46
N LEU A 256 -13.80 45.18 9.00
CA LEU A 256 -12.71 44.49 9.66
C LEU A 256 -12.60 45.03 11.08
N ALA A 257 -12.47 44.17 12.07
CA ALA A 257 -12.18 44.55 13.45
C ALA A 257 -10.74 44.23 13.78
N SER A 258 -10.08 45.13 14.51
CA SER A 258 -8.75 44.90 15.05
C SER A 258 -8.68 45.26 16.54
N GLY A 259 -8.14 44.36 17.35
CA GLY A 259 -7.90 44.56 18.77
C GLY A 259 -6.41 44.76 19.07
N SER A 260 -6.07 45.76 19.88
CA SER A 260 -4.68 46.12 20.20
C SER A 260 -4.44 46.34 21.70
N TRP A 261 -3.18 46.24 22.10
CA TRP A 261 -2.67 46.66 23.42
C TRP A 261 -2.66 48.18 23.61
N ASP A 262 -3.03 48.96 22.60
CA ASP A 262 -3.35 50.38 22.79
C ASP A 262 -4.72 50.61 23.47
N ARG A 263 -5.35 49.51 23.92
CA ARG A 263 -6.67 49.46 24.57
C ARG A 263 -7.80 49.95 23.67
N THR A 264 -7.63 49.78 22.36
CA THR A 264 -8.68 50.10 21.38
C THR A 264 -9.06 48.90 20.54
N ILE A 265 -10.33 48.90 20.14
CA ILE A 265 -10.84 48.11 19.04
C ILE A 265 -11.12 49.08 17.90
N ARG A 266 -10.50 48.88 16.75
CA ARG A 266 -10.78 49.68 15.55
C ARG A 266 -11.61 48.86 14.57
N ILE A 267 -12.64 49.50 14.02
CA ILE A 267 -13.48 48.96 12.97
C ILE A 267 -13.17 49.72 11.69
N TRP A 268 -12.79 48.97 10.67
CA TRP A 268 -12.37 49.47 9.36
C TRP A 268 -13.40 49.10 8.33
N ASN A 269 -13.61 49.98 7.35
CA ASN A 269 -14.37 49.63 6.16
C ASN A 269 -13.43 48.90 5.20
N THR A 270 -13.83 47.74 4.69
CA THR A 270 -12.98 46.93 3.79
C THR A 270 -12.86 47.49 2.38
N THR A 271 -13.79 48.38 1.97
CA THR A 271 -13.81 48.99 0.64
C THR A 271 -13.07 50.33 0.63
N THR A 272 -13.28 51.17 1.64
CA THR A 272 -12.61 52.48 1.74
C THR A 272 -11.30 52.41 2.51
N GLU A 273 -11.07 51.30 3.23
CA GLU A 273 -9.87 51.05 4.03
C GLU A 273 -9.64 52.08 5.15
N GLN A 274 -10.70 52.79 5.52
CA GLN A 274 -10.66 53.81 6.57
C GLN A 274 -11.28 53.30 7.86
N VAL A 275 -10.79 53.84 8.98
CA VAL A 275 -11.38 53.60 10.30
C VAL A 275 -12.78 54.21 10.32
N VAL A 276 -13.79 53.35 10.41
CA VAL A 276 -15.19 53.72 10.62
C VAL A 276 -15.41 54.09 12.09
N ARG A 277 -14.77 53.34 13.00
CA ARG A 277 -15.00 53.51 14.44
C ARG A 277 -13.79 53.09 15.26
N THR A 278 -13.58 53.78 16.38
CA THR A 278 -12.65 53.38 17.43
C THR A 278 -13.42 53.24 18.74
N ILE A 279 -13.41 52.03 19.31
CA ILE A 279 -14.00 51.71 20.61
C ILE A 279 -12.85 51.64 21.61
N ARG A 280 -12.93 52.37 22.72
CA ARG A 280 -11.95 52.30 23.80
C ARG A 280 -12.36 51.24 24.81
N SER A 281 -11.38 50.47 25.27
CA SER A 281 -11.53 49.53 26.37
C SER A 281 -10.70 49.97 27.57
N ASP A 282 -11.06 49.43 28.73
CA ASP A 282 -10.37 49.73 29.99
C ASP A 282 -9.04 48.97 30.12
N ASP A 283 -8.85 47.92 29.32
CA ASP A 283 -7.69 47.02 29.35
C ASP A 283 -7.27 46.62 27.93
N ASP A 284 -6.12 45.97 27.82
CA ASP A 284 -5.53 45.53 26.57
C ASP A 284 -6.46 44.55 25.85
N VAL A 285 -6.71 44.81 24.56
CA VAL A 285 -7.63 44.00 23.76
C VAL A 285 -6.85 42.88 23.08
N ARG A 286 -7.03 41.64 23.57
CA ARG A 286 -6.36 40.46 22.99
C ARG A 286 -7.15 39.82 21.86
N TRP A 287 -8.48 39.74 21.99
CA TRP A 287 -9.37 39.15 21.01
C TRP A 287 -10.53 40.08 20.70
N ALA A 288 -10.85 40.21 19.41
CA ALA A 288 -12.03 40.90 18.90
C ALA A 288 -12.64 40.05 17.77
N VAL A 289 -13.89 39.60 17.93
CA VAL A 289 -14.55 38.68 16.98
C VAL A 289 -15.95 39.14 16.67
N PHE A 290 -16.35 39.10 15.40
CA PHE A 290 -17.72 39.38 14.98
C PHE A 290 -18.62 38.17 15.17
N SER A 291 -19.90 38.43 15.41
CA SER A 291 -20.94 37.41 15.29
C SER A 291 -21.18 37.05 13.83
N HIS A 292 -21.72 35.85 13.60
CA HIS A 292 -21.97 35.32 12.26
C HIS A 292 -23.04 36.10 11.47
N ASP A 293 -23.93 36.80 12.18
CA ASP A 293 -24.91 37.73 11.60
C ASP A 293 -24.36 39.16 11.41
N SER A 294 -23.10 39.41 11.76
CA SER A 294 -22.43 40.73 11.71
C SER A 294 -23.08 41.83 12.56
N THR A 295 -24.01 41.51 13.47
CA THR A 295 -24.71 42.50 14.31
C THR A 295 -24.01 42.77 15.65
N MET A 296 -23.15 41.85 16.08
CA MET A 296 -22.45 41.90 17.36
C MET A 296 -20.94 41.78 17.17
N LEU A 297 -20.20 42.43 18.06
CA LEU A 297 -18.76 42.28 18.20
C LEU A 297 -18.47 41.90 19.64
N ALA A 298 -17.74 40.81 19.88
CA ALA A 298 -17.26 40.46 21.20
C ALA A 298 -15.79 40.84 21.34
N SER A 299 -15.41 41.36 22.51
CA SER A 299 -14.02 41.67 22.83
C SER A 299 -13.65 41.14 24.20
N SER A 300 -12.43 40.63 24.35
CA SER A 300 -11.87 40.24 25.64
C SER A 300 -10.80 41.24 26.09
N SER A 301 -11.09 42.01 27.13
CA SER A 301 -10.22 43.07 27.67
C SER A 301 -10.50 43.20 29.16
N GLY A 302 -9.93 42.30 29.96
CA GLY A 302 -10.37 42.04 31.32
C GLY A 302 -11.64 41.18 31.33
N ASP A 303 -12.80 41.83 31.26
CA ASP A 303 -14.11 41.17 31.06
C ASP A 303 -14.42 40.99 29.57
N VAL A 304 -15.26 40.01 29.26
CA VAL A 304 -15.80 39.86 27.91
C VAL A 304 -16.98 40.80 27.70
N ARG A 305 -16.88 41.66 26.69
CA ARG A 305 -17.89 42.66 26.33
C ARG A 305 -18.48 42.38 24.97
N ILE A 306 -19.78 42.62 24.82
CA ILE A 306 -20.52 42.52 23.56
C ILE A 306 -20.97 43.93 23.16
N TRP A 307 -20.58 44.32 21.95
CA TRP A 307 -20.86 45.61 21.34
C TRP A 307 -21.83 45.43 20.18
N ASP A 308 -22.64 46.45 19.93
CA ASP A 308 -23.44 46.57 18.72
C ASP A 308 -22.55 47.06 17.58
N THR A 309 -22.54 46.36 16.45
CA THR A 309 -21.59 46.67 15.35
C THR A 309 -21.93 47.98 14.64
N ALA A 310 -23.21 48.28 14.48
CA ALA A 310 -23.67 49.48 13.78
C ALA A 310 -23.40 50.75 14.59
N THR A 311 -23.81 50.74 15.86
CA THR A 311 -23.72 51.90 16.75
C THR A 311 -22.38 51.98 17.49
N GLY A 312 -21.68 50.86 17.66
CA GLY A 312 -20.49 50.74 18.50
C GLY A 312 -20.75 50.88 19.99
N GLN A 313 -22.01 50.83 20.41
CA GLN A 313 -22.38 50.93 21.82
C GLN A 313 -22.22 49.59 22.51
N LEU A 314 -21.85 49.65 23.79
CA LEU A 314 -21.80 48.46 24.65
C LEU A 314 -23.21 47.92 24.84
N ARG A 315 -23.48 46.71 24.35
CA ARG A 315 -24.75 46.02 24.61
C ARG A 315 -24.71 45.31 25.95
N ARG A 316 -23.58 44.67 26.27
CA ARG A 316 -23.49 43.81 27.46
C ARG A 316 -22.06 43.56 27.94
N ILE A 317 -21.93 43.33 29.24
CA ILE A 317 -20.74 42.77 29.89
C ILE A 317 -21.10 41.37 30.40
N LEU A 318 -20.27 40.37 30.11
CA LEU A 318 -20.44 39.00 30.58
C LEU A 318 -19.68 38.83 31.92
N HIS A 319 -20.36 39.16 33.01
CA HIS A 319 -19.78 39.05 34.35
C HIS A 319 -19.40 37.61 34.68
N GLY A 320 -18.12 37.37 35.04
CA GLY A 320 -17.58 36.03 35.29
C GLY A 320 -16.86 35.41 34.09
N ALA A 321 -16.96 36.02 32.90
CA ALA A 321 -16.12 35.67 31.77
C ALA A 321 -14.79 36.44 31.87
N ALA A 322 -13.69 35.70 31.99
CA ALA A 322 -12.35 36.25 32.12
C ALA A 322 -11.68 36.48 30.76
N SER A 323 -10.62 37.29 30.76
CA SER A 323 -9.76 37.49 29.59
C SER A 323 -9.20 36.15 29.09
N GLY A 324 -9.44 35.86 27.82
CA GLY A 324 -9.18 34.57 27.21
C GLY A 324 -9.77 34.48 25.81
N PRO A 325 -9.54 33.35 25.10
CA PRO A 325 -10.05 33.15 23.76
C PRO A 325 -11.59 33.16 23.75
N ILE A 326 -12.14 33.79 22.71
CA ILE A 326 -13.59 33.95 22.52
C ILE A 326 -14.00 33.51 21.11
N ALA A 327 -15.18 32.90 20.98
CA ALA A 327 -15.76 32.57 19.67
C ALA A 327 -17.29 32.58 19.73
N PHE A 328 -17.94 33.11 18.71
CA PHE A 328 -19.40 33.00 18.54
C PHE A 328 -19.77 31.64 17.94
N SER A 329 -20.91 31.12 18.33
CA SER A 329 -21.58 30.06 17.58
C SER A 329 -21.98 30.55 16.19
N HIS A 330 -22.16 29.62 15.26
CA HIS A 330 -22.49 29.91 13.86
C HIS A 330 -23.89 30.53 13.70
N ASP A 331 -24.79 30.24 14.65
CA ASP A 331 -26.12 30.86 14.73
C ASP A 331 -26.14 32.21 15.46
N SER A 332 -24.97 32.71 15.90
CA SER A 332 -24.77 33.96 16.67
C SER A 332 -25.48 34.03 18.03
N LYS A 333 -26.11 32.94 18.50
CA LYS A 333 -26.86 32.94 19.77
C LYS A 333 -25.98 32.71 20.97
N LEU A 334 -24.86 32.03 20.80
CA LEU A 334 -23.96 31.63 21.88
C LEU A 334 -22.57 32.24 21.70
N LEU A 335 -21.89 32.46 22.82
CA LEU A 335 -20.49 32.89 22.86
C LEU A 335 -19.72 31.96 23.82
N ALA A 336 -18.69 31.30 23.30
CA ALA A 336 -17.72 30.61 24.13
C ALA A 336 -16.70 31.62 24.65
N ALA A 337 -16.48 31.63 25.96
CA ALA A 337 -15.51 32.48 26.62
C ALA A 337 -14.94 31.78 27.85
N ARG A 338 -13.74 32.19 28.28
CA ARG A 338 -13.12 31.65 29.49
C ARG A 338 -13.97 31.99 30.73
N ALA A 339 -14.21 31.01 31.58
CA ALA A 339 -14.86 31.18 32.87
C ALA A 339 -14.14 30.35 33.93
N GLY A 340 -13.48 31.04 34.88
CA GLY A 340 -12.55 30.41 35.82
C GLY A 340 -11.45 29.61 35.10
N ASP A 341 -11.48 28.31 35.34
CA ASP A 341 -10.52 27.32 34.88
C ASP A 341 -10.89 26.69 33.52
N GLY A 342 -12.12 26.90 33.04
CA GLY A 342 -12.62 26.31 31.80
C GLY A 342 -13.13 27.31 30.77
N ILE A 343 -13.88 26.79 29.79
CA ILE A 343 -14.68 27.57 28.85
C ILE A 343 -16.15 27.43 29.22
N ALA A 344 -16.84 28.54 29.37
CA ALA A 344 -18.29 28.55 29.47
C ALA A 344 -18.92 29.08 28.18
N VAL A 345 -20.12 28.58 27.90
CA VAL A 345 -20.94 29.03 26.79
C VAL A 345 -22.02 29.95 27.35
N TRP A 346 -22.02 31.18 26.86
CA TRP A 346 -22.88 32.27 27.27
C TRP A 346 -23.96 32.50 26.21
N ASP A 347 -25.19 32.72 26.65
CA ASP A 347 -26.24 33.20 25.77
C ASP A 347 -26.03 34.69 25.49
N THR A 348 -25.91 35.06 24.22
CA THR A 348 -25.55 36.44 23.79
C THR A 348 -26.67 37.44 24.08
N SER A 349 -27.92 37.00 24.09
CA SER A 349 -29.09 37.85 24.28
C SER A 349 -29.29 38.22 25.74
N THR A 350 -29.16 37.23 26.63
CA THR A 350 -29.38 37.36 28.08
C THR A 350 -28.10 37.66 28.85
N GLY A 351 -26.93 37.29 28.32
CA GLY A 351 -25.65 37.29 29.01
C GLY A 351 -25.58 36.32 30.17
N ARG A 352 -26.48 35.34 30.23
CA ARG A 352 -26.43 34.28 31.23
C ARG A 352 -25.52 33.17 30.75
N GLN A 353 -24.79 32.62 31.69
CA GLN A 353 -24.04 31.40 31.46
C GLN A 353 -25.03 30.27 31.20
N SER A 354 -25.03 29.74 29.98
CA SER A 354 -25.90 28.62 29.60
C SER A 354 -25.32 27.31 30.11
N LYS A 355 -24.00 27.11 29.92
CA LYS A 355 -23.34 25.84 30.26
C LYS A 355 -21.85 26.01 30.51
N ILE A 356 -21.27 25.18 31.38
CA ILE A 356 -19.81 25.09 31.59
C ILE A 356 -19.29 23.87 30.84
N VAL A 357 -18.31 24.08 29.96
CA VAL A 357 -17.45 23.01 29.47
C VAL A 357 -16.23 23.00 30.38
N GLN A 358 -16.29 22.15 31.40
CA GLN A 358 -15.29 22.13 32.45
C GLN A 358 -14.02 21.49 31.90
N TYR A 359 -13.00 22.33 31.74
CA TYR A 359 -11.66 21.93 31.36
C TYR A 359 -10.82 21.81 32.64
N ASP A 360 -10.03 20.75 32.77
CA ASP A 360 -9.15 20.55 33.92
C ASP A 360 -7.88 21.39 33.73
N THR A 361 -7.67 22.41 34.55
CA THR A 361 -6.56 23.37 34.49
C THR A 361 -5.19 22.80 34.80
N ARG A 362 -5.11 21.52 35.23
CA ARG A 362 -3.83 20.84 35.38
C ARG A 362 -3.08 20.62 34.05
N TYR A 363 -3.73 20.90 32.92
CA TYR A 363 -3.24 20.68 31.56
C TYR A 363 -2.96 21.99 30.79
N GLY A 364 -2.52 23.06 31.48
CA GLY A 364 -2.01 24.28 30.86
C GLY A 364 -3.05 25.35 30.49
N ARG A 365 -2.58 26.44 29.87
CA ARG A 365 -3.40 27.60 29.50
C ARG A 365 -4.22 27.29 28.24
N ILE A 366 -5.48 27.73 28.23
CA ILE A 366 -6.33 27.67 27.03
C ILE A 366 -5.94 28.82 26.09
N GLU A 367 -5.51 28.48 24.88
CA GLU A 367 -4.98 29.43 23.90
C GLU A 367 -6.02 29.79 22.82
N CYS A 368 -6.89 28.84 22.44
CA CYS A 368 -7.86 29.06 21.37
C CYS A 368 -9.16 28.25 21.53
N VAL A 369 -10.25 28.76 20.94
CA VAL A 369 -11.57 28.10 20.90
C VAL A 369 -12.23 28.33 19.54
N ALA A 370 -12.98 27.35 19.04
CA ALA A 370 -13.77 27.49 17.80
C ALA A 370 -15.04 26.63 17.83
N PHE A 371 -16.13 27.13 17.26
CA PHE A 371 -17.35 26.35 17.04
C PHE A 371 -17.35 25.69 15.65
N SER A 372 -17.97 24.51 15.55
CA SER A 372 -18.29 23.91 14.25
C SER A 372 -19.38 24.71 13.52
N ARG A 373 -19.46 24.53 12.20
CA ARG A 373 -20.44 25.19 11.32
C ARG A 373 -21.90 24.99 11.77
N ASP A 374 -22.22 23.83 12.36
CA ASP A 374 -23.54 23.50 12.88
C ASP A 374 -23.74 23.92 14.34
N SER A 375 -22.74 24.53 14.97
CA SER A 375 -22.70 24.93 16.39
C SER A 375 -22.86 23.79 17.40
N LYS A 376 -22.74 22.53 16.96
CA LYS A 376 -22.88 21.35 17.83
C LYS A 376 -21.56 20.93 18.47
N LEU A 377 -20.43 21.30 17.89
CA LEU A 377 -19.12 21.00 18.42
C LEU A 377 -18.39 22.28 18.83
N LEU A 378 -17.62 22.19 19.91
CA LEU A 378 -16.72 23.21 20.40
C LEU A 378 -15.32 22.59 20.51
N ALA A 379 -14.38 23.09 19.70
CA ALA A 379 -12.98 22.74 19.80
C ALA A 379 -12.26 23.71 20.73
N ILE A 380 -11.42 23.17 21.60
CA ILE A 380 -10.63 23.90 22.59
C ILE A 380 -9.17 23.44 22.46
N GLY A 381 -8.27 24.38 22.17
CA GLY A 381 -6.83 24.16 22.12
C GLY A 381 -6.12 24.70 23.35
N SER A 382 -5.28 23.86 23.94
CA SER A 382 -4.37 24.16 25.06
C SER A 382 -3.10 23.31 24.90
N GLU A 383 -2.62 22.57 25.92
CA GLU A 383 -1.58 21.56 25.73
C GLU A 383 -1.96 20.46 24.73
N TRP A 384 -3.26 20.23 24.54
CA TRP A 384 -3.81 19.31 23.55
C TRP A 384 -5.09 19.88 22.93
N ILE A 385 -5.52 19.30 21.81
CA ILE A 385 -6.83 19.57 21.23
C ILE A 385 -7.90 18.73 21.94
N SER A 386 -9.03 19.36 22.29
CA SER A 386 -10.21 18.66 22.78
C SER A 386 -11.47 19.18 22.10
N VAL A 387 -12.32 18.27 21.65
CA VAL A 387 -13.60 18.58 21.00
C VAL A 387 -14.74 18.15 21.91
N TRP A 388 -15.73 19.03 22.08
CA TRP A 388 -16.85 18.85 22.99
C TRP A 388 -18.15 19.02 22.26
N ASP A 389 -19.13 18.18 22.57
CA ASP A 389 -20.48 18.34 22.08
C ASP A 389 -21.20 19.41 22.93
N THR A 390 -21.72 20.45 22.29
CA THR A 390 -22.31 21.63 22.95
C THR A 390 -23.65 21.29 23.61
N GLY A 391 -24.43 20.39 23.00
CA GLY A 391 -25.74 19.96 23.51
C GLY A 391 -25.64 19.12 24.78
N THR A 392 -24.74 18.14 24.80
CA THR A 392 -24.51 17.22 25.92
C THR A 392 -23.49 17.75 26.93
N GLY A 393 -22.55 18.59 26.50
CA GLY A 393 -21.43 19.05 27.32
C GLY A 393 -20.38 17.97 27.56
N LYS A 394 -20.43 16.86 26.81
CA LYS A 394 -19.48 15.75 26.91
C LYS A 394 -18.39 15.89 25.87
N ARG A 395 -17.21 15.39 26.23
CA ARG A 395 -16.06 15.38 25.34
C ARG A 395 -16.15 14.26 24.32
N VAL A 396 -15.85 14.58 23.06
CA VAL A 396 -15.82 13.62 21.95
C VAL A 396 -14.45 12.91 21.93
N PRO A 397 -14.37 11.57 22.09
CA PRO A 397 -13.10 10.87 22.23
C PRO A 397 -12.23 10.84 20.96
N GLU A 398 -12.86 10.97 19.78
CA GLU A 398 -12.26 10.73 18.47
C GLU A 398 -11.18 11.75 18.07
N TYR A 399 -11.24 12.96 18.62
CA TYR A 399 -10.37 14.09 18.21
C TYR A 399 -9.27 14.40 19.23
N ARG A 400 -8.63 13.36 19.80
CA ARG A 400 -7.44 13.53 20.66
C ARG A 400 -6.17 13.49 19.81
N SER A 401 -5.37 14.54 19.86
CA SER A 401 -3.98 14.55 19.36
C SER A 401 -3.03 14.77 20.55
N ASN A 402 -1.97 13.96 20.63
CA ASN A 402 -0.90 14.05 21.66
C ASN A 402 0.23 14.98 21.20
N THR A 403 -0.12 16.04 20.47
CA THR A 403 0.85 16.97 19.91
C THR A 403 1.21 18.08 20.90
N HIS A 404 2.20 18.88 20.51
CA HIS A 404 2.71 20.03 21.26
C HIS A 404 1.57 21.05 21.54
N PRO A 405 1.78 22.04 22.43
CA PRO A 405 0.78 23.07 22.71
C PRO A 405 0.12 23.63 21.45
N ILE A 406 -1.21 23.60 21.45
CA ILE A 406 -2.07 24.06 20.36
C ILE A 406 -2.27 25.56 20.51
N ALA A 407 -1.73 26.32 19.56
CA ALA A 407 -1.83 27.77 19.55
C ALA A 407 -3.08 28.26 18.81
N SER A 408 -3.58 27.51 17.82
CA SER A 408 -4.77 27.92 17.05
C SER A 408 -5.60 26.74 16.56
N VAL A 409 -6.90 26.95 16.39
CA VAL A 409 -7.86 25.96 15.91
C VAL A 409 -8.91 26.63 15.03
N ALA A 410 -9.31 25.96 13.94
CA ALA A 410 -10.34 26.44 13.03
C ALA A 410 -11.14 25.26 12.45
N PHE A 411 -12.46 25.43 12.36
CA PHE A 411 -13.33 24.54 11.58
C PHE A 411 -13.46 25.09 10.16
N SER A 412 -13.53 24.19 9.17
CA SER A 412 -13.80 24.61 7.80
C SER A 412 -15.25 25.09 7.63
N PRO A 413 -15.51 26.12 6.82
CA PRO A 413 -16.86 26.64 6.59
C PRO A 413 -17.87 25.65 6.03
N ASP A 414 -17.43 24.65 5.27
CA ASP A 414 -18.24 23.53 4.77
C ASP A 414 -18.54 22.46 5.85
N GLY A 415 -17.96 22.59 7.04
CA GLY A 415 -18.21 21.72 8.20
C GLY A 415 -17.58 20.34 8.11
N LYS A 416 -16.62 20.13 7.19
CA LYS A 416 -15.98 18.82 6.97
C LYS A 416 -14.62 18.66 7.64
N LEU A 417 -13.90 19.75 7.86
CA LEU A 417 -12.52 19.72 8.34
C LEU A 417 -12.37 20.48 9.67
N LEU A 418 -11.42 20.01 10.46
CA LEU A 418 -10.90 20.68 11.66
C LEU A 418 -9.39 20.81 11.51
N ALA A 419 -8.89 22.03 11.42
CA ALA A 419 -7.46 22.30 11.42
C ALA A 419 -7.02 22.82 12.79
N PHE A 420 -5.84 22.40 13.23
CA PHE A 420 -5.20 22.99 14.40
C PHE A 420 -3.68 23.07 14.24
N GLY A 421 -3.13 24.10 14.84
CA GLY A 421 -1.71 24.45 14.79
C GLY A 421 -1.08 24.16 16.13
N ALA A 422 -0.23 23.14 16.16
CA ALA A 422 0.71 22.91 17.23
C ALA A 422 2.02 23.68 16.95
N THR A 423 2.83 23.90 17.97
CA THR A 423 4.17 24.54 17.83
C THR A 423 5.09 23.86 16.80
N SER A 424 4.86 22.58 16.50
CA SER A 424 5.71 21.77 15.62
C SER A 424 5.01 21.25 14.37
N SER A 425 3.71 21.49 14.20
CA SER A 425 2.94 20.93 13.09
C SER A 425 1.59 21.60 12.94
N VAL A 426 1.07 21.61 11.73
CA VAL A 426 -0.35 21.88 11.48
C VAL A 426 -1.01 20.59 11.03
N GLU A 427 -2.08 20.20 11.72
CA GLU A 427 -2.86 18.99 11.43
C GLU A 427 -4.25 19.37 10.93
N ILE A 428 -4.75 18.63 9.95
CA ILE A 428 -6.09 18.75 9.38
C ILE A 428 -6.80 17.40 9.56
N PHE A 429 -7.88 17.40 10.32
CA PHE A 429 -8.74 16.26 10.58
C PHE A 429 -10.00 16.35 9.76
N GLU A 430 -10.43 15.22 9.19
CA GLU A 430 -11.71 15.10 8.51
C GLU A 430 -12.78 14.62 9.49
N LEU A 431 -13.76 15.49 9.74
CA LEU A 431 -14.82 15.26 10.73
C LEU A 431 -15.69 14.06 10.34
N GLY A 432 -15.94 13.19 11.31
CA GLY A 432 -16.68 11.93 11.13
C GLY A 432 -15.82 10.76 10.64
N THR A 433 -14.51 10.99 10.47
CA THR A 433 -13.54 9.95 10.11
C THR A 433 -12.34 9.97 11.06
N ARG A 434 -11.49 8.94 10.99
CA ARG A 434 -10.18 8.91 11.64
C ARG A 434 -9.05 9.41 10.74
N ASN A 435 -9.39 9.98 9.58
CA ASN A 435 -8.40 10.49 8.64
C ASN A 435 -7.84 11.81 9.16
N HIS A 436 -6.51 11.89 9.20
CA HIS A 436 -5.80 13.11 9.52
C HIS A 436 -4.64 13.29 8.55
N ARG A 437 -4.36 14.55 8.20
CA ARG A 437 -3.26 14.96 7.33
C ARG A 437 -2.40 15.97 8.08
N SER A 438 -1.09 15.89 7.89
CA SER A 438 -0.14 16.86 8.45
C SER A 438 0.47 17.69 7.34
N LEU A 439 0.49 19.02 7.53
CA LEU A 439 1.14 19.94 6.61
C LEU A 439 2.66 19.93 6.88
N LYS A 440 3.40 19.27 5.97
CA LYS A 440 4.87 19.25 6.02
C LYS A 440 5.39 20.66 5.72
N LYS A 441 6.35 21.15 6.52
CA LYS A 441 6.96 22.50 6.42
C LYS A 441 6.23 23.67 7.09
N ALA A 442 5.19 23.41 7.88
CA ALA A 442 4.59 24.43 8.76
C ALA A 442 5.28 24.44 10.16
N TRP A 443 6.61 24.63 10.21
CA TRP A 443 7.40 24.55 11.46
C TRP A 443 7.79 25.91 12.00
N ASP A 444 6.91 26.51 12.80
CA ASP A 444 7.14 27.71 13.60
C ASP A 444 6.06 27.76 14.70
N ARG A 445 6.09 28.77 15.59
CA ARG A 445 5.00 28.96 16.56
C ARG A 445 3.73 29.39 15.81
N ASN A 446 2.87 28.43 15.49
CA ASN A 446 1.66 28.63 14.69
C ASN A 446 0.59 29.46 15.44
N SER A 447 0.76 30.78 15.47
CA SER A 447 -0.03 31.70 16.30
C SER A 447 -1.50 31.81 15.85
N SER A 448 -1.77 31.60 14.56
CA SER A 448 -3.12 31.72 14.01
C SER A 448 -3.31 30.87 12.74
N ILE A 449 -4.48 30.23 12.63
CA ILE A 449 -4.91 29.45 11.47
C ILE A 449 -6.33 29.85 11.10
N THR A 450 -6.60 29.94 9.80
CA THR A 450 -7.94 30.24 9.29
C THR A 450 -8.17 29.60 7.92
N PHE A 451 -9.41 29.16 7.68
CA PHE A 451 -9.84 28.65 6.37
C PHE A 451 -10.40 29.77 5.52
N SER A 452 -10.20 29.71 4.21
CA SER A 452 -11.00 30.52 3.27
C SER A 452 -12.47 30.10 3.33
N HIS A 453 -13.37 31.03 3.00
CA HIS A 453 -14.81 30.77 3.09
C HIS A 453 -15.30 29.62 2.20
N ASP A 454 -14.60 29.34 1.10
CA ASP A 454 -14.87 28.22 0.19
C ASP A 454 -14.23 26.89 0.65
N SER A 455 -13.60 26.86 1.83
CA SER A 455 -12.88 25.72 2.40
C SER A 455 -11.69 25.20 1.58
N LYS A 456 -11.27 25.89 0.50
CA LYS A 456 -10.21 25.40 -0.40
C LYS A 456 -8.80 25.80 0.04
N LEU A 457 -8.68 26.93 0.74
CA LEU A 457 -7.41 27.45 1.21
C LEU A 457 -7.35 27.40 2.75
N LEU A 458 -6.16 27.17 3.26
CA LEU A 458 -5.82 27.34 4.66
C LEU A 458 -4.69 28.36 4.75
N ALA A 459 -4.86 29.40 5.56
CA ALA A 459 -3.77 30.29 5.93
C ALA A 459 -3.24 29.88 7.31
N THR A 460 -1.93 29.72 7.41
CA THR A 460 -1.23 29.44 8.66
C THR A 460 -0.18 30.53 8.89
N VAL A 461 -0.08 31.01 10.11
CA VAL A 461 0.92 31.99 10.49
C VAL A 461 2.14 31.31 11.10
N GLY A 462 3.31 31.51 10.51
CA GLY A 462 4.60 31.16 11.11
C GLY A 462 5.21 32.31 11.93
N ASP A 463 6.48 32.19 12.30
CA ASP A 463 7.14 33.19 13.14
C ASP A 463 7.25 34.54 12.42
N TRP A 464 7.52 34.54 11.10
CA TRP A 464 7.71 35.74 10.27
C TRP A 464 6.98 35.71 8.92
N ASP A 465 6.27 34.62 8.60
CA ASP A 465 5.58 34.45 7.33
C ASP A 465 4.11 34.02 7.49
N ILE A 466 3.35 34.19 6.42
CA ILE A 466 1.99 33.63 6.31
C ILE A 466 2.03 32.65 5.14
N ARG A 467 1.71 31.39 5.42
CA ARG A 467 1.72 30.32 4.42
C ARG A 467 0.29 30.01 4.01
N ILE A 468 0.04 29.98 2.71
CA ILE A 468 -1.24 29.65 2.10
C ILE A 468 -1.14 28.24 1.53
N TRP A 469 -2.04 27.36 1.97
CA TRP A 469 -2.05 25.94 1.63
C TRP A 469 -3.33 25.58 0.91
N ASP A 470 -3.25 24.60 0.03
CA ASP A 470 -4.41 23.91 -0.50
C ASP A 470 -4.90 22.85 0.49
N THR A 471 -6.19 22.86 0.82
CA THR A 471 -6.76 21.98 1.86
C THR A 471 -6.93 20.53 1.43
N GLU A 472 -7.03 20.27 0.13
CA GLU A 472 -7.21 18.95 -0.46
C GLU A 472 -5.87 18.22 -0.60
N THR A 473 -4.91 18.86 -1.26
CA THR A 473 -3.58 18.33 -1.58
C THR A 473 -2.56 18.55 -0.47
N CYS A 474 -2.84 19.44 0.48
CA CYS A 474 -1.91 19.83 1.56
C CYS A 474 -0.58 20.43 1.05
N GLN A 475 -0.58 20.98 -0.17
CA GLN A 475 0.58 21.64 -0.76
C GLN A 475 0.63 23.12 -0.39
N LEU A 476 1.84 23.63 -0.19
CA LEU A 476 2.10 25.07 -0.01
C LEU A 476 1.94 25.77 -1.36
N LEU A 477 0.98 26.68 -1.46
CA LEU A 477 0.70 27.46 -2.68
C LEU A 477 1.52 28.75 -2.73
N GLN A 478 1.63 29.44 -1.60
CA GLN A 478 2.37 30.70 -1.50
C GLN A 478 2.84 30.93 -0.07
N SER A 479 4.03 31.54 0.08
CA SER A 479 4.47 32.14 1.34
C SER A 479 4.49 33.67 1.20
N LEU A 480 3.89 34.35 2.17
CA LEU A 480 3.86 35.80 2.30
C LEU A 480 4.85 36.19 3.39
N GLU A 481 6.07 36.48 2.99
CA GLU A 481 7.14 36.84 3.90
C GLU A 481 6.95 38.26 4.43
N GLY A 482 7.20 38.45 5.72
CA GLY A 482 7.22 39.74 6.38
C GLY A 482 8.44 39.89 7.30
N ASN A 483 8.78 41.13 7.64
CA ASN A 483 9.90 41.45 8.52
C ASN A 483 9.52 41.50 10.02
N SER A 484 8.29 41.11 10.37
CA SER A 484 7.73 41.27 11.71
C SER A 484 6.83 40.08 12.04
N SER A 485 6.68 39.79 13.33
CA SER A 485 5.98 38.59 13.78
C SER A 485 4.48 38.74 13.62
N VAL A 486 3.86 37.77 12.96
CA VAL A 486 2.42 37.77 12.70
C VAL A 486 1.73 36.98 13.82
N VAL A 487 0.62 37.51 14.32
CA VAL A 487 -0.11 36.88 15.44
C VAL A 487 -1.53 36.49 15.12
N SER A 488 -2.12 37.10 14.10
CA SER A 488 -3.50 36.85 13.73
C SER A 488 -3.68 37.02 12.24
N VAL A 489 -4.42 36.10 11.63
CA VAL A 489 -4.77 36.14 10.22
C VAL A 489 -6.26 35.84 10.03
N ALA A 490 -6.90 36.52 9.09
CA ALA A 490 -8.31 36.28 8.76
C ALA A 490 -8.55 36.45 7.25
N PHE A 491 -9.29 35.53 6.63
CA PHE A 491 -9.86 35.75 5.30
C PHE A 491 -11.15 36.55 5.40
N SER A 492 -11.42 37.38 4.41
CA SER A 492 -12.78 37.88 4.19
C SER A 492 -13.68 36.74 3.71
N HIS A 493 -14.99 36.83 4.00
CA HIS A 493 -15.96 35.80 3.61
C HIS A 493 -16.20 35.75 2.10
N ASP A 494 -15.90 36.81 1.38
CA ASP A 494 -15.87 36.83 -0.09
C ASP A 494 -14.57 36.28 -0.70
N THR A 495 -13.63 35.83 0.14
CA THR A 495 -12.30 35.28 -0.19
C THR A 495 -11.39 36.16 -1.04
N ARG A 496 -11.67 37.46 -1.12
CA ARG A 496 -10.85 38.43 -1.87
C ARG A 496 -9.72 39.04 -1.06
N LEU A 497 -9.91 39.12 0.25
CA LEU A 497 -9.00 39.77 1.18
C LEU A 497 -8.46 38.77 2.19
N LEU A 498 -7.21 39.00 2.58
CA LEU A 498 -6.58 38.38 3.72
C LEU A 498 -6.03 39.53 4.57
N ALA A 499 -6.40 39.58 5.84
CA ALA A 499 -5.87 40.53 6.80
C ALA A 499 -4.88 39.82 7.72
N SER A 500 -3.76 40.48 8.01
CA SER A 500 -2.79 39.99 8.99
C SER A 500 -2.38 41.06 9.98
N ALA A 501 -2.31 40.68 11.26
CA ALA A 501 -1.91 41.54 12.38
C ALA A 501 -0.47 41.25 12.79
N TYR A 502 0.31 42.32 12.98
CA TYR A 502 1.73 42.25 13.31
C TYR A 502 2.01 42.77 14.72
N ILE A 503 2.96 42.13 15.39
CA ILE A 503 3.52 42.56 16.66
C ILE A 503 5.02 42.85 16.50
N VAL A 504 5.51 43.82 17.26
CA VAL A 504 6.92 44.25 17.25
C VAL A 504 7.32 44.94 15.92
N ASP A 505 8.02 46.07 16.04
CA ASP A 505 8.52 46.97 14.99
C ASP A 505 7.49 47.72 14.13
N ASP A 506 6.37 47.11 13.70
CA ASP A 506 5.41 47.75 12.80
C ASP A 506 4.04 48.11 13.44
N SER A 507 3.52 47.31 14.39
CA SER A 507 2.17 47.50 15.00
C SER A 507 1.04 47.80 13.99
N VAL A 508 1.12 47.22 12.79
CA VAL A 508 0.22 47.46 11.66
C VAL A 508 -0.69 46.27 11.38
N ILE A 509 -1.72 46.52 10.56
CA ILE A 509 -2.47 45.48 9.88
C ILE A 509 -2.10 45.54 8.40
N ARG A 510 -1.80 44.40 7.78
CA ARG A 510 -1.61 44.31 6.33
C ARG A 510 -2.84 43.70 5.67
N LEU A 511 -3.27 44.29 4.57
CA LEU A 511 -4.32 43.77 3.71
C LEU A 511 -3.70 43.25 2.42
N TRP A 512 -3.91 41.96 2.19
CA TRP A 512 -3.47 41.24 1.01
C TRP A 512 -4.68 41.00 0.12
N HIS A 513 -4.54 41.32 -1.15
CA HIS A 513 -5.58 41.07 -2.13
C HIS A 513 -5.25 39.86 -2.97
N LEU A 514 -6.28 39.06 -3.23
CA LEU A 514 -6.21 38.04 -4.24
C LEU A 514 -6.16 38.72 -5.61
N LYS A 515 -5.03 38.65 -6.31
CA LYS A 515 -4.94 39.20 -7.66
C LYS A 515 -5.93 38.45 -8.55
N ALA A 516 -6.97 39.16 -9.01
CA ALA A 516 -7.83 38.64 -10.05
C ALA A 516 -6.93 38.32 -11.26
N ARG A 517 -6.94 37.06 -11.70
CA ARG A 517 -6.11 36.60 -12.82
C ARG A 517 -6.25 37.59 -13.99
N PRO A 518 -5.17 38.18 -14.51
CA PRO A 518 -5.22 38.83 -15.80
C PRO A 518 -5.09 37.72 -16.84
N TRP A 519 -6.20 37.19 -17.33
CA TRP A 519 -6.17 36.50 -18.63
C TRP A 519 -7.32 36.98 -19.52
N PRO A 520 -7.04 37.15 -20.83
CA PRO A 520 -7.85 37.94 -21.72
C PRO A 520 -9.19 37.26 -21.98
N ARG A 521 -10.22 38.09 -22.18
CA ARG A 521 -11.44 37.67 -22.87
C ARG A 521 -11.03 37.01 -24.19
N TYR A 522 -11.35 35.74 -24.34
CA TYR A 522 -11.55 35.10 -25.64
C TYR A 522 -12.79 34.23 -25.57
#